data_AF-A0A956ZKE4-F1
#
_entry.id   AF-A0A956ZKE4-F1
#
_cell.length_a   1.000
_cell.length_b   1.000
_cell.length_c   1.000
_cell.angle_alpha   90.00
_cell.angle_beta   90.00
_cell.angle_gamma   90.00
#
_symmetry.space_group_name_H-M   'P 1'
#
loop_
_entity.id
_entity.type
_entity.pdbx_description
1 polymer ?
#
loop_
_entity_poly.entity_id
_entity_poly.type
_entity_poly.pdbx_seq_one_letter_code
_entity_poly.pdbx_strand_id
1 'polypeptide(L)'
;PVETLWATGGACRNIARMVRLRRSYPLRRLHGFTFDRRELKAVLKEMLRHPAGERRHIAGLNSARAATLPAAAIVLDEVMAVLDVETVLVSGQGLREGLVWQQLRGQRPLLPDVRAASIAGLAAANGVDPGASAPEVRLASELFEATVSLHGLGHAELELLVSATRLSEIGMHVDFYNRDRHAEYLVHSGDLHGFSHREIVLLAAIVRYSSGGTVDLSSYAPVVYERDGRLVATLAAMLGVARAVARRPGSPVVEANLQMGKHLDLMLRSQVPLDAELYALERPLRRLENALGIGIDVAVEALPDRHLSELA
;
A
#
# COMPACT_ATOMS: atom_id res chain seq x y z
N PRO A 1 9.75 -10.69 -26.27
CA PRO A 1 9.64 -9.21 -26.35
C PRO A 1 9.93 -8.60 -24.98
N VAL A 2 10.70 -7.51 -24.90
CA VAL A 2 10.90 -6.78 -23.65
C VAL A 2 9.65 -5.92 -23.43
N GLU A 3 8.91 -6.12 -22.35
CA GLU A 3 7.66 -5.37 -22.12
C GLU A 3 7.91 -3.97 -21.55
N THR A 4 9.04 -3.76 -20.88
CA THR A 4 9.35 -2.49 -20.18
C THR A 4 10.84 -2.25 -20.05
N LEU A 5 11.29 -1.03 -20.37
CA LEU A 5 12.66 -0.58 -20.15
C LEU A 5 12.83 0.00 -18.75
N TRP A 6 13.73 -0.57 -17.96
CA TRP A 6 14.04 -0.06 -16.62
C TRP A 6 15.15 0.98 -16.70
N ALA A 7 14.78 2.24 -16.55
CA ALA A 7 15.67 3.37 -16.70
C ALA A 7 16.17 3.89 -15.34
N THR A 8 17.49 3.93 -15.17
CA THR A 8 18.14 4.52 -14.00
C THR A 8 18.93 5.77 -14.38
N GLY A 9 19.41 6.51 -13.37
CA GLY A 9 20.21 7.71 -13.53
C GLY A 9 19.40 9.02 -13.55
N GLY A 10 20.13 10.13 -13.41
CA GLY A 10 19.51 11.45 -13.24
C GLY A 10 18.70 11.92 -14.44
N ALA A 11 19.08 11.55 -15.67
CA ALA A 11 18.40 11.96 -16.92
C ALA A 11 16.98 11.41 -16.96
N CYS A 12 16.87 10.11 -16.83
CA CYS A 12 15.60 9.40 -16.79
C CYS A 12 14.70 9.92 -15.66
N ARG A 13 15.24 10.13 -14.45
CA ARG A 13 14.48 10.73 -13.34
C ARG A 13 14.00 12.15 -13.63
N ASN A 14 14.80 12.98 -14.31
CA ASN A 14 14.39 14.34 -14.63
C ASN A 14 13.31 14.37 -15.73
N ILE A 15 13.45 13.54 -16.76
CA ILE A 15 12.42 13.36 -17.80
C ILE A 15 11.11 12.88 -17.16
N ALA A 16 11.18 11.84 -16.32
CA ALA A 16 10.03 11.34 -15.58
C ALA A 16 9.36 12.41 -14.73
N ARG A 17 10.14 13.28 -14.06
CA ARG A 17 9.59 14.41 -13.31
C ARG A 17 8.81 15.37 -14.21
N MET A 18 9.31 15.67 -15.41
CA MET A 18 8.62 16.53 -16.37
C MET A 18 7.32 15.88 -16.85
N VAL A 19 7.35 14.60 -17.24
CA VAL A 19 6.14 13.85 -17.63
C VAL A 19 5.12 13.81 -16.48
N ARG A 20 5.57 13.50 -15.26
CA ARG A 20 4.74 13.44 -14.06
C ARG A 20 3.99 14.75 -13.80
N LEU A 21 4.68 15.90 -13.95
CA LEU A 21 4.05 17.21 -13.80
C LEU A 21 3.05 17.52 -14.91
N ARG A 22 3.37 17.16 -16.16
CA ARG A 22 2.44 17.33 -17.31
C ARG A 22 1.16 16.52 -17.16
N ARG A 23 1.25 15.35 -16.52
CA ARG A 23 0.09 14.50 -16.18
C ARG A 23 -0.70 14.98 -14.97
N SER A 24 -0.26 16.03 -14.26
CA SER A 24 -0.77 16.38 -12.93
C SER A 24 -0.80 15.17 -12.00
N TYR A 25 0.21 14.30 -12.10
CA TYR A 25 0.21 13.00 -11.45
C TYR A 25 0.28 13.17 -9.92
N PRO A 26 -0.59 12.50 -9.16
CA PRO A 26 -0.85 12.84 -7.76
C PRO A 26 0.30 12.43 -6.83
N LEU A 27 1.04 11.38 -7.16
CA LEU A 27 2.17 10.93 -6.33
C LEU A 27 3.45 11.70 -6.69
N ARG A 28 4.23 12.10 -5.67
CA ARG A 28 5.53 12.75 -5.84
C ARG A 28 6.68 11.77 -6.15
N ARG A 29 6.50 10.49 -5.82
CA ARG A 29 7.48 9.41 -6.01
C ARG A 29 7.80 9.21 -7.50
N LEU A 30 9.07 8.97 -7.81
CA LEU A 30 9.55 8.64 -9.16
C LEU A 30 9.96 7.17 -9.31
N HIS A 31 10.35 6.49 -8.22
CA HIS A 31 10.65 5.06 -8.27
C HIS A 31 9.37 4.28 -8.60
N GLY A 32 9.39 3.51 -9.69
CA GLY A 32 8.22 2.78 -10.18
C GLY A 32 7.28 3.64 -11.05
N PHE A 33 7.58 4.93 -11.26
CA PHE A 33 6.82 5.76 -12.19
C PHE A 33 7.05 5.30 -13.63
N THR A 34 5.98 5.16 -14.40
CA THR A 34 6.04 4.76 -15.80
C THR A 34 5.59 5.87 -16.73
N PHE A 35 6.24 5.94 -17.89
CA PHE A 35 5.83 6.80 -19.00
C PHE A 35 6.08 6.11 -20.34
N ASP A 36 5.33 6.50 -21.35
CA ASP A 36 5.44 5.92 -22.68
C ASP A 36 6.36 6.73 -23.61
N ARG A 37 6.68 6.13 -24.76
CA ARG A 37 7.53 6.74 -25.77
C ARG A 37 6.96 8.05 -26.34
N ARG A 38 5.63 8.18 -26.43
CA ARG A 38 4.96 9.40 -26.94
C ARG A 38 5.17 10.55 -25.98
N GLU A 39 5.12 10.30 -24.69
CA GLU A 39 5.34 11.30 -23.65
C GLU A 39 6.80 11.72 -23.54
N LEU A 40 7.72 10.77 -23.71
CA LEU A 40 9.15 11.09 -23.89
C LEU A 40 9.35 12.07 -25.04
N LYS A 41 8.76 11.77 -26.21
CA LYS A 41 8.82 12.65 -27.39
C LYS A 41 8.16 14.00 -27.15
N ALA A 42 7.06 14.05 -26.39
CA ALA A 42 6.40 15.30 -26.04
C ALA A 42 7.30 16.21 -25.19
N VAL A 43 7.96 15.66 -24.18
CA VAL A 43 8.93 16.39 -23.34
C VAL A 43 10.17 16.78 -24.14
N LEU A 44 10.68 15.91 -25.02
CA LEU A 44 11.78 16.24 -25.92
C LEU A 44 11.44 17.42 -26.84
N LYS A 45 10.27 17.37 -27.47
CA LYS A 45 9.78 18.45 -28.35
C LYS A 45 9.63 19.78 -27.61
N GLU A 46 9.15 19.75 -26.36
CA GLU A 46 9.09 20.92 -25.50
C GLU A 46 10.49 21.51 -25.26
N MET A 47 11.47 20.68 -24.87
CA MET A 47 12.84 21.15 -24.64
C MET A 47 13.49 21.75 -25.89
N LEU A 48 13.23 21.17 -27.07
CA LEU A 48 13.80 21.63 -28.34
C LEU A 48 13.16 22.93 -28.86
N ARG A 49 11.94 23.27 -28.42
CA ARG A 49 11.29 24.54 -28.76
C ARG A 49 11.89 25.74 -28.03
N HIS A 50 12.54 25.52 -26.88
CA HIS A 50 13.19 26.58 -26.13
C HIS A 50 14.69 26.70 -26.49
N PRO A 51 15.20 27.93 -26.67
CA PRO A 51 16.63 28.20 -26.71
C PRO A 51 17.35 27.60 -25.49
N ALA A 52 18.61 27.20 -25.66
CA ALA A 52 19.35 26.47 -24.62
C ALA A 52 19.37 27.20 -23.26
N GLY A 53 19.48 28.54 -23.25
CA GLY A 53 19.46 29.35 -22.03
C GLY A 53 18.08 29.44 -21.35
N GLU A 54 16.99 29.23 -22.08
CA GLU A 54 15.62 29.34 -21.57
C GLU A 54 15.08 28.02 -21.02
N ARG A 55 15.63 26.89 -21.46
CA ARG A 55 15.20 25.54 -21.01
C ARG A 55 15.18 25.37 -19.50
N ARG A 56 16.04 26.10 -18.78
CA ARG A 56 16.11 26.10 -17.30
C ARG A 56 14.81 26.54 -16.61
N HIS A 57 13.90 27.19 -17.35
CA HIS A 57 12.60 27.64 -16.85
C HIS A 57 11.46 26.64 -17.13
N ILE A 58 11.72 25.55 -17.87
CA ILE A 58 10.71 24.52 -18.14
C ILE A 58 10.33 23.81 -16.84
N ALA A 59 9.04 23.69 -16.57
CA ALA A 59 8.53 23.07 -15.36
C ALA A 59 9.05 21.63 -15.20
N GLY A 60 9.60 21.32 -14.03
CA GLY A 60 10.17 20.00 -13.72
C GLY A 60 11.58 19.77 -14.24
N LEU A 61 12.09 20.58 -15.17
CA LEU A 61 13.46 20.48 -15.64
C LEU A 61 14.43 20.96 -14.55
N ASN A 62 15.49 20.20 -14.28
CA ASN A 62 16.57 20.69 -13.40
C ASN A 62 17.47 21.63 -14.21
N SER A 63 17.56 22.89 -13.78
CA SER A 63 18.33 23.93 -14.47
C SER A 63 19.78 23.52 -14.76
N ALA A 64 20.43 22.78 -13.85
CA ALA A 64 21.79 22.27 -14.04
C ALA A 64 21.93 21.24 -15.18
N ARG A 65 20.81 20.72 -15.68
CA ARG A 65 20.75 19.66 -16.70
C ARG A 65 20.12 20.14 -18.01
N ALA A 66 19.72 21.42 -18.08
CA ALA A 66 19.03 22.02 -19.23
C ALA A 66 19.79 21.84 -20.57
N ALA A 67 21.12 21.90 -20.51
CA ALA A 67 21.97 21.73 -21.70
C ALA A 67 22.02 20.27 -22.19
N THR A 68 22.06 19.29 -21.27
CA THR A 68 22.33 17.88 -21.59
C THR A 68 21.07 17.01 -21.69
N LEU A 69 19.96 17.45 -21.11
CA LEU A 69 18.73 16.66 -21.05
C LEU A 69 18.12 16.32 -22.43
N PRO A 70 18.14 17.20 -23.44
CA PRO A 70 17.64 16.86 -24.78
C PRO A 70 18.42 15.71 -25.43
N ALA A 71 19.75 15.72 -25.32
CA ALA A 71 20.59 14.64 -25.84
C ALA A 71 20.29 13.32 -25.13
N ALA A 72 20.13 13.35 -23.81
CA ALA A 72 19.78 12.15 -23.05
C ALA A 72 18.37 11.61 -23.40
N ALA A 73 17.41 12.50 -23.69
CA ALA A 73 16.07 12.10 -24.13
C ALA A 73 16.08 11.49 -25.54
N ILE A 74 16.92 11.99 -26.45
CA ILE A 74 17.14 11.37 -27.78
C ILE A 74 17.74 9.97 -27.61
N VAL A 75 18.79 9.83 -26.79
CA VAL A 75 19.40 8.52 -26.52
C VAL A 75 18.36 7.54 -25.95
N LEU A 76 17.52 7.98 -25.02
CA LEU A 76 16.46 7.13 -24.47
C LEU A 76 15.43 6.74 -25.55
N ASP A 77 15.03 7.66 -26.43
CA ASP A 77 14.08 7.37 -27.52
C ASP A 77 14.65 6.37 -28.54
N GLU A 78 15.93 6.48 -28.87
CA GLU A 78 16.64 5.55 -29.75
C GLU A 78 16.80 4.17 -29.10
N VAL A 79 17.15 4.11 -27.81
CA VAL A 79 17.19 2.84 -27.06
C VAL A 79 15.82 2.17 -27.06
N MET A 80 14.75 2.95 -26.85
CA MET A 80 13.38 2.43 -26.92
C MET A 80 13.03 1.89 -28.33
N ALA A 81 13.48 2.59 -29.38
CA ALA A 81 13.28 2.16 -30.77
C ALA A 81 14.01 0.86 -31.10
N VAL A 82 15.28 0.75 -30.72
CA VAL A 82 16.14 -0.42 -30.99
C VAL A 82 15.63 -1.66 -30.26
N LEU A 83 15.12 -1.49 -29.04
CA LEU A 83 14.59 -2.59 -28.23
C LEU A 83 13.12 -2.91 -28.51
N ASP A 84 12.45 -2.13 -29.36
CA ASP A 84 11.00 -2.22 -29.63
C ASP A 84 10.15 -2.20 -28.35
N VAL A 85 10.42 -1.22 -27.47
CA VAL A 85 9.74 -1.05 -26.18
C VAL A 85 9.00 0.27 -26.11
N GLU A 86 7.74 0.23 -25.69
CA GLU A 86 6.89 1.44 -25.61
C GLU A 86 6.85 2.06 -24.22
N THR A 87 7.20 1.33 -23.16
CA THR A 87 7.09 1.78 -21.77
C THR A 87 8.45 1.83 -21.08
N VAL A 88 8.71 2.92 -20.37
CA VAL A 88 9.84 3.09 -19.45
C VAL A 88 9.34 3.07 -18.02
N LEU A 89 10.00 2.28 -17.16
CA LEU A 89 9.87 2.34 -15.71
C LEU A 89 11.10 3.03 -15.12
N VAL A 90 10.88 4.04 -14.28
CA VAL A 90 11.99 4.77 -13.64
C VAL A 90 12.38 4.10 -12.34
N SER A 91 13.63 3.65 -12.26
CA SER A 91 14.21 3.20 -11.01
C SER A 91 14.82 4.36 -10.23
N GLY A 92 14.35 4.53 -9.00
CA GLY A 92 14.99 5.38 -8.00
C GLY A 92 16.35 4.86 -7.53
N GLN A 93 16.65 3.57 -7.76
CA GLN A 93 17.89 2.93 -7.36
C GLN A 93 18.83 2.74 -8.56
N GLY A 94 20.13 2.77 -8.31
CA GLY A 94 21.14 2.55 -9.33
C GLY A 94 22.38 1.86 -8.77
N LEU A 95 23.54 2.17 -9.34
CA LEU A 95 24.80 1.52 -9.00
C LEU A 95 25.14 1.63 -7.50
N ARG A 96 24.89 2.79 -6.89
CA ARG A 96 25.20 3.02 -5.47
C ARG A 96 24.45 2.06 -4.56
N GLU A 97 23.14 1.95 -4.75
CA GLU A 97 22.32 1.02 -3.96
C GLU A 97 22.71 -0.44 -4.25
N GLY A 98 23.02 -0.77 -5.51
CA GLY A 98 23.53 -2.09 -5.90
C GLY A 98 24.84 -2.46 -5.19
N LEU A 99 25.79 -1.53 -5.06
CA LEU A 99 27.04 -1.75 -4.33
C LEU A 99 26.83 -1.95 -2.83
N VAL A 100 25.92 -1.18 -2.21
CA VAL A 100 25.55 -1.38 -0.80
C VAL A 100 24.96 -2.77 -0.59
N TRP A 101 24.04 -3.17 -1.46
CA TRP A 101 23.43 -4.49 -1.41
C TRP A 101 24.45 -5.62 -1.60
N GLN A 102 25.37 -5.46 -2.55
CA GLN A 102 26.46 -6.41 -2.77
C GLN A 102 27.35 -6.55 -1.53
N GLN A 103 27.66 -5.45 -0.85
CA GLN A 103 28.46 -5.48 0.38
C GLN A 103 27.72 -6.17 1.53
N LEU A 104 26.41 -5.95 1.66
CA LEU A 104 25.60 -6.52 2.75
C LEU A 104 25.25 -8.00 2.53
N ARG A 105 25.11 -8.44 1.28
CA ARG A 105 24.48 -9.74 0.95
C ARG A 105 25.30 -10.61 -0.01
N GLY A 106 26.45 -10.11 -0.49
CA GLY A 106 27.22 -10.77 -1.54
C GLY A 106 26.48 -10.76 -2.88
N GLN A 107 26.75 -11.77 -3.72
CA GLN A 107 26.16 -11.91 -5.07
C GLN A 107 24.86 -12.74 -5.10
N ARG A 108 24.20 -12.93 -3.96
CA ARG A 108 22.95 -13.69 -3.85
C ARG A 108 21.72 -12.82 -4.20
N PRO A 109 20.55 -13.41 -4.51
CA PRO A 109 19.31 -12.65 -4.61
C PRO A 109 19.14 -11.73 -3.39
N LEU A 110 18.87 -10.45 -3.62
CA LEU A 110 18.95 -9.40 -2.59
C LEU A 110 18.09 -9.71 -1.37
N LEU A 111 16.83 -10.09 -1.62
CA LEU A 111 15.82 -10.40 -0.61
C LEU A 111 14.93 -11.55 -1.14
N PRO A 112 14.51 -12.51 -0.29
CA PRO A 112 13.54 -13.54 -0.68
C PRO A 112 12.19 -12.93 -1.09
N ASP A 113 11.78 -11.87 -0.40
CA ASP A 113 10.58 -11.11 -0.69
C ASP A 113 10.84 -9.63 -0.39
N VAL A 114 10.87 -8.81 -1.44
CA VAL A 114 11.11 -7.37 -1.35
C VAL A 114 9.91 -6.65 -0.72
N ARG A 115 8.69 -7.10 -1.00
CA ARG A 115 7.45 -6.48 -0.52
C ARG A 115 7.33 -6.69 0.98
N ALA A 116 7.49 -7.93 1.45
CA ALA A 116 7.49 -8.24 2.87
C ALA A 116 8.59 -7.48 3.63
N ALA A 117 9.79 -7.38 3.06
CA ALA A 117 10.89 -6.62 3.65
C ALA A 117 10.59 -5.11 3.72
N SER A 118 9.96 -4.53 2.69
CA SER A 118 9.55 -3.13 2.68
C SER A 118 8.46 -2.82 3.71
N ILE A 119 7.46 -3.70 3.85
CA ILE A 119 6.42 -3.57 4.89
C ILE A 119 7.04 -3.64 6.29
N ALA A 120 7.89 -4.65 6.53
CA ALA A 120 8.56 -4.81 7.83
C ALA A 120 9.49 -3.62 8.14
N GLY A 121 10.23 -3.13 7.16
CA GLY A 121 11.11 -1.97 7.30
C GLY A 121 10.34 -0.69 7.62
N LEU A 122 9.20 -0.44 6.93
CA LEU A 122 8.36 0.72 7.21
C LEU A 122 7.70 0.63 8.59
N ALA A 123 7.20 -0.54 8.98
CA ALA A 123 6.64 -0.75 10.32
C ALA A 123 7.68 -0.47 11.42
N ALA A 124 8.87 -1.10 11.30
CA ALA A 124 9.95 -0.95 12.27
C ALA A 124 10.46 0.50 12.36
N ALA A 125 10.60 1.20 11.23
CA ALA A 125 11.02 2.60 11.20
C ALA A 125 10.04 3.55 11.92
N ASN A 126 8.79 3.13 12.11
CA ASN A 126 7.74 3.90 12.78
C ASN A 126 7.37 3.30 14.16
N GLY A 127 8.26 2.49 14.75
CA GLY A 127 8.11 1.97 16.11
C GLY A 127 7.07 0.86 16.27
N VAL A 128 6.60 0.28 15.16
CA VAL A 128 5.65 -0.84 15.19
C VAL A 128 6.43 -2.15 15.20
N ASP A 129 6.29 -2.91 16.29
CA ASP A 129 6.85 -4.27 16.37
C ASP A 129 6.28 -5.15 15.24
N PRO A 130 7.10 -5.75 14.37
CA PRO A 130 6.63 -6.63 13.29
C PRO A 130 5.78 -7.83 13.75
N GLY A 131 6.01 -8.34 14.96
CA GLY A 131 5.33 -9.55 15.47
C GLY A 131 3.93 -9.28 15.99
N ALA A 132 3.69 -8.10 16.56
CA ALA A 132 2.47 -7.89 17.34
C ALA A 132 1.19 -7.77 16.48
N SER A 133 1.26 -7.63 15.15
CA SER A 133 0.06 -7.54 14.27
C SER A 133 -0.37 -8.92 13.82
N ALA A 134 0.31 -9.98 14.25
CA ALA A 134 -0.04 -11.34 13.90
C ALA A 134 -1.51 -11.70 14.20
N PRO A 135 -2.10 -11.31 15.36
CA PRO A 135 -3.53 -11.55 15.60
C PRO A 135 -4.45 -10.84 14.61
N GLU A 136 -4.21 -9.54 14.35
CA GLU A 136 -4.98 -8.75 13.40
C GLU A 136 -4.83 -9.29 11.97
N VAL A 137 -3.62 -9.67 11.57
CA VAL A 137 -3.33 -10.25 10.25
C VAL A 137 -4.07 -11.58 10.08
N ARG A 138 -4.05 -12.46 11.08
CA ARG A 138 -4.76 -13.75 11.03
C ARG A 138 -6.25 -13.51 10.83
N LEU A 139 -6.89 -12.74 11.70
CA LEU A 139 -8.33 -12.50 11.62
C LEU A 139 -8.73 -11.78 10.31
N ALA A 140 -7.94 -10.81 9.84
CA ALA A 140 -8.19 -10.17 8.54
C ALA A 140 -8.11 -11.18 7.38
N SER A 141 -7.16 -12.12 7.44
CA SER A 141 -6.99 -13.16 6.41
C SER A 141 -8.12 -14.18 6.45
N GLU A 142 -8.54 -14.60 7.65
CA GLU A 142 -9.67 -15.53 7.83
C GLU A 142 -11.00 -14.89 7.38
N LEU A 143 -11.23 -13.60 7.68
CA LEU A 143 -12.39 -12.85 7.17
C LEU A 143 -12.39 -12.81 5.64
N PHE A 144 -11.23 -12.56 5.03
CA PHE A 144 -11.09 -12.55 3.58
C PHE A 144 -11.42 -13.94 3.02
N GLU A 145 -10.77 -14.99 3.51
CA GLU A 145 -10.95 -16.37 3.03
C GLU A 145 -12.39 -16.86 3.18
N ALA A 146 -13.02 -16.61 4.34
CA ALA A 146 -14.41 -17.00 4.61
C ALA A 146 -15.42 -16.31 3.68
N THR A 147 -15.07 -15.15 3.11
CA THR A 147 -15.98 -14.31 2.32
C THR A 147 -15.61 -14.21 0.83
N VAL A 148 -14.63 -15.00 0.35
CA VAL A 148 -14.15 -14.99 -1.05
C VAL A 148 -15.28 -15.12 -2.06
N SER A 149 -16.28 -15.96 -1.79
CA SER A 149 -17.43 -16.18 -2.67
C SER A 149 -18.32 -14.94 -2.85
N LEU A 150 -18.25 -13.96 -1.94
CA LEU A 150 -19.07 -12.75 -1.95
C LEU A 150 -18.37 -11.58 -2.65
N HIS A 151 -17.08 -11.38 -2.37
CA HIS A 151 -16.33 -10.25 -2.91
C HIS A 151 -15.54 -10.59 -4.19
N GLY A 152 -15.24 -11.88 -4.44
CA GLY A 152 -14.56 -12.33 -5.66
C GLY A 152 -13.12 -11.80 -5.84
N LEU A 153 -12.44 -11.48 -4.74
CA LEU A 153 -11.06 -10.94 -4.76
C LEU A 153 -10.06 -12.10 -4.61
N GLY A 154 -8.84 -11.90 -5.11
CA GLY A 154 -7.83 -12.95 -5.20
C GLY A 154 -6.64 -12.75 -4.26
N HIS A 155 -5.57 -13.50 -4.53
CA HIS A 155 -4.35 -13.50 -3.73
C HIS A 155 -3.68 -12.11 -3.66
N ALA A 156 -3.72 -11.33 -4.74
CA ALA A 156 -3.13 -9.98 -4.76
C ALA A 156 -3.84 -9.04 -3.77
N GLU A 157 -5.16 -9.11 -3.68
CA GLU A 157 -5.93 -8.31 -2.72
C GLU A 157 -5.75 -8.78 -1.28
N LEU A 158 -5.62 -10.09 -1.06
CA LEU A 158 -5.26 -10.62 0.26
C LEU A 158 -3.87 -10.10 0.70
N GLU A 159 -2.90 -10.07 -0.21
CA GLU A 159 -1.57 -9.52 0.07
C GLU A 159 -1.64 -8.03 0.45
N LEU A 160 -2.50 -7.25 -0.22
CA LEU A 160 -2.75 -5.85 0.13
C LEU A 160 -3.38 -5.71 1.52
N LEU A 161 -4.37 -6.55 1.85
CA LEU A 161 -5.00 -6.56 3.16
C LEU A 161 -3.98 -6.89 4.27
N VAL A 162 -3.20 -7.95 4.09
CA VAL A 162 -2.15 -8.36 5.05
C VAL A 162 -1.11 -7.25 5.21
N SER A 163 -0.66 -6.65 4.11
CA SER A 163 0.30 -5.54 4.12
C SER A 163 -0.25 -4.30 4.82
N ALA A 164 -1.50 -3.90 4.53
CA ALA A 164 -2.17 -2.79 5.20
C ALA A 164 -2.35 -3.05 6.69
N THR A 165 -2.70 -4.28 7.08
CA THR A 165 -2.85 -4.69 8.48
C THR A 165 -1.54 -4.57 9.25
N ARG A 166 -0.40 -4.92 8.62
CA ARG A 166 0.91 -4.75 9.24
C ARG A 166 1.32 -3.29 9.41
N LEU A 167 0.73 -2.39 8.63
CA LEU A 167 1.01 -0.96 8.64
C LEU A 167 -0.06 -0.13 9.39
N SER A 168 -1.11 -0.75 9.91
CA SER A 168 -2.29 -0.07 10.47
C SER A 168 -1.95 0.91 11.60
N GLU A 169 -0.93 0.62 12.39
CA GLU A 169 -0.55 1.39 13.58
C GLU A 169 0.63 2.35 13.38
N ILE A 170 1.21 2.43 12.17
CA ILE A 170 2.41 3.26 11.95
C ILE A 170 2.16 4.76 12.20
N GLY A 171 0.91 5.21 12.13
CA GLY A 171 0.55 6.61 12.39
C GLY A 171 0.37 6.97 13.86
N MET A 172 0.34 6.00 14.77
CA MET A 172 0.00 6.23 16.18
C MET A 172 1.05 7.08 16.92
N HIS A 173 2.32 6.98 16.55
CA HIS A 173 3.39 7.77 17.16
C HIS A 173 3.38 9.25 16.74
N VAL A 174 2.61 9.60 15.69
CA VAL A 174 2.47 10.99 15.21
C VAL A 174 1.32 11.70 15.94
N ASP A 175 0.13 11.10 15.91
CA ASP A 175 -1.05 11.58 16.63
C ASP A 175 -2.01 10.41 16.84
N PHE A 176 -2.54 10.29 18.06
CA PHE A 176 -3.51 9.26 18.41
C PHE A 176 -4.85 9.45 17.69
N TYR A 177 -5.35 10.70 17.59
CA TYR A 177 -6.69 10.97 17.08
C TYR A 177 -6.79 10.87 15.56
N ASN A 178 -5.77 11.33 14.84
CA ASN A 178 -5.71 11.28 13.37
C ASN A 178 -4.77 10.19 12.84
N ARG A 179 -4.49 9.15 13.65
CA ARG A 179 -3.48 8.13 13.32
C ARG A 179 -3.64 7.52 11.93
N ASP A 180 -4.86 7.26 11.46
CA ASP A 180 -5.06 6.67 10.13
C ASP A 180 -4.71 7.65 8.99
N ARG A 181 -4.87 8.97 9.21
CA ARG A 181 -4.43 10.01 8.25
C ARG A 181 -2.90 10.10 8.20
N HIS A 182 -2.25 9.97 9.36
CA HIS A 182 -0.80 9.96 9.41
C HIS A 182 -0.24 8.66 8.84
N ALA A 183 -0.89 7.53 9.08
CA ALA A 183 -0.52 6.26 8.46
C ALA A 183 -0.64 6.33 6.93
N GLU A 184 -1.73 6.89 6.38
CA GLU A 184 -1.87 7.17 4.94
C GLU A 184 -0.66 7.96 4.38
N TYR A 185 -0.30 9.05 5.04
CA TYR A 185 0.86 9.87 4.65
C TYR A 185 2.18 9.10 4.72
N LEU A 186 2.39 8.31 5.77
CA LEU A 186 3.58 7.50 5.97
C LEU A 186 3.69 6.38 4.92
N VAL A 187 2.57 5.75 4.54
CA VAL A 187 2.53 4.77 3.44
C VAL A 187 2.92 5.43 2.11
N HIS A 188 2.37 6.61 1.79
CA HIS A 188 2.73 7.32 0.56
C HIS A 188 4.20 7.75 0.51
N SER A 189 4.76 8.11 1.67
CA SER A 189 6.12 8.63 1.78
C SER A 189 7.16 7.52 1.98
N GLY A 190 6.75 6.36 2.48
CA GLY A 190 7.60 5.22 2.81
C GLY A 190 8.11 4.45 1.61
N ASP A 191 9.30 3.86 1.73
CA ASP A 191 9.95 3.11 0.66
C ASP A 191 9.42 1.69 0.51
N LEU A 192 8.23 1.61 -0.08
CA LEU A 192 7.52 0.39 -0.42
C LEU A 192 8.00 -0.16 -1.78
N HIS A 193 9.24 -0.65 -1.82
CA HIS A 193 9.79 -1.34 -2.97
C HIS A 193 8.99 -2.62 -3.29
N GLY A 194 8.87 -2.94 -4.57
CA GLY A 194 8.06 -4.06 -5.05
C GLY A 194 6.56 -3.79 -5.14
N PHE A 195 6.10 -2.61 -4.70
CA PHE A 195 4.72 -2.15 -4.90
C PHE A 195 4.64 -1.14 -6.04
N SER A 196 3.64 -1.31 -6.90
CA SER A 196 3.27 -0.31 -7.90
C SER A 196 2.69 0.93 -7.24
N HIS A 197 2.68 2.05 -7.95
CA HIS A 197 2.05 3.29 -7.49
C HIS A 197 0.56 3.10 -7.14
N ARG A 198 -0.16 2.28 -7.91
CA ARG A 198 -1.55 1.93 -7.61
C ARG A 198 -1.65 1.19 -6.29
N GLU A 199 -0.86 0.15 -6.09
CA GLU A 199 -0.86 -0.60 -4.82
C GLU A 199 -0.51 0.27 -3.62
N ILE A 200 0.44 1.20 -3.75
CA ILE A 200 0.75 2.17 -2.68
C ILE A 200 -0.47 3.03 -2.34
N VAL A 201 -1.22 3.49 -3.34
CA VAL A 201 -2.47 4.24 -3.13
C VAL A 201 -3.52 3.37 -2.44
N LEU A 202 -3.69 2.12 -2.89
CA LEU A 202 -4.65 1.20 -2.29
C LEU A 202 -4.28 0.89 -0.84
N LEU A 203 -3.01 0.56 -0.54
CA LEU A 203 -2.53 0.33 0.82
C LEU A 203 -2.80 1.53 1.73
N ALA A 204 -2.45 2.74 1.28
CA ALA A 204 -2.66 3.96 2.04
C ALA A 204 -4.15 4.17 2.33
N ALA A 205 -5.01 3.94 1.34
CA ALA A 205 -6.46 4.08 1.48
C ALA A 205 -7.07 3.00 2.40
N ILE A 206 -6.64 1.74 2.31
CA ILE A 206 -7.13 0.65 3.19
C ILE A 206 -6.85 1.00 4.65
N VAL A 207 -5.64 1.45 4.95
CA VAL A 207 -5.29 1.90 6.31
C VAL A 207 -6.11 3.13 6.70
N ARG A 208 -6.19 4.13 5.82
CA ARG A 208 -6.90 5.40 6.05
C ARG A 208 -8.36 5.21 6.45
N TYR A 209 -9.06 4.30 5.77
CA TYR A 209 -10.51 4.11 5.90
C TYR A 209 -10.88 2.95 6.83
N SER A 210 -9.91 2.32 7.50
CA SER A 210 -10.14 1.19 8.41
C SER A 210 -11.01 1.57 9.63
N SER A 211 -10.85 2.78 10.17
CA SER A 211 -11.65 3.27 11.31
C SER A 211 -13.02 3.84 10.93
N GLY A 212 -13.28 4.11 9.65
CA GLY A 212 -14.48 4.82 9.23
C GLY A 212 -14.29 5.73 8.01
N GLY A 213 -15.33 6.50 7.70
CA GLY A 213 -15.37 7.43 6.57
C GLY A 213 -15.77 6.79 5.24
N THR A 214 -16.09 7.63 4.27
CA THR A 214 -16.42 7.20 2.90
C THR A 214 -15.16 7.19 2.06
N VAL A 215 -14.90 6.08 1.38
CA VAL A 215 -13.74 5.93 0.49
C VAL A 215 -13.85 6.95 -0.65
N ASP A 216 -12.82 7.77 -0.81
CA ASP A 216 -12.69 8.72 -1.91
C ASP A 216 -11.29 8.61 -2.51
N LEU A 217 -11.22 8.17 -3.77
CA LEU A 217 -9.97 8.03 -4.53
C LEU A 217 -9.89 9.03 -5.69
N SER A 218 -10.77 10.03 -5.74
CA SER A 218 -10.84 11.01 -6.84
C SER A 218 -9.52 11.74 -7.08
N SER A 219 -8.81 12.08 -6.00
CA SER A 219 -7.47 12.70 -6.05
C SER A 219 -6.41 11.80 -6.69
N TYR A 220 -6.68 10.50 -6.80
CA TYR A 220 -5.79 9.49 -7.38
C TYR A 220 -6.28 8.94 -8.72
N ALA A 221 -7.27 9.57 -9.35
CA ALA A 221 -7.88 9.11 -10.61
C ALA A 221 -6.88 8.72 -11.73
N PRO A 222 -5.71 9.38 -11.91
CA PRO A 222 -4.70 8.95 -12.90
C PRO A 222 -3.97 7.64 -12.57
N VAL A 223 -4.21 7.04 -11.40
CA VAL A 223 -3.46 5.89 -10.86
C VAL A 223 -4.37 4.70 -10.56
N VAL A 224 -5.58 4.97 -10.09
CA VAL A 224 -6.55 3.95 -9.67
C VAL A 224 -7.52 3.59 -10.79
N TYR A 225 -8.17 2.44 -10.66
CA TYR A 225 -9.26 2.02 -11.51
C TYR A 225 -10.61 2.28 -10.85
N GLU A 226 -11.68 2.32 -11.64
CA GLU A 226 -13.04 2.59 -11.17
C GLU A 226 -13.49 1.60 -10.06
N ARG A 227 -13.12 0.32 -10.18
CA ARG A 227 -13.44 -0.73 -9.20
C ARG A 227 -12.68 -0.62 -7.87
N ASP A 228 -11.65 0.21 -7.80
CA ASP A 228 -10.76 0.27 -6.64
C ASP A 228 -11.46 0.83 -5.40
N GLY A 229 -12.47 1.68 -5.57
CA GLY A 229 -13.26 2.18 -4.44
C GLY A 229 -13.96 1.06 -3.66
N ARG A 230 -14.58 0.11 -4.37
CA ARG A 230 -15.24 -1.05 -3.75
C ARG A 230 -14.24 -2.02 -3.12
N LEU A 231 -13.11 -2.25 -3.80
CA LEU A 231 -12.00 -3.05 -3.27
C LEU A 231 -11.52 -2.47 -1.94
N VAL A 232 -11.17 -1.18 -1.91
CA VAL A 232 -10.69 -0.50 -0.70
C VAL A 232 -11.74 -0.52 0.40
N ALA A 233 -13.01 -0.26 0.08
CA ALA A 233 -14.09 -0.30 1.08
C ALA A 233 -14.21 -1.67 1.75
N THR A 234 -14.12 -2.74 0.96
CA THR A 234 -14.20 -4.12 1.46
C THR A 234 -13.00 -4.46 2.35
N LEU A 235 -11.78 -4.25 1.86
CA LEU A 235 -10.56 -4.57 2.62
C LEU A 235 -10.40 -3.69 3.86
N ALA A 236 -10.75 -2.41 3.78
CA ALA A 236 -10.72 -1.50 4.93
C ALA A 236 -11.74 -1.91 6.01
N ALA A 237 -12.92 -2.40 5.63
CA ALA A 237 -13.91 -2.91 6.57
C ALA A 237 -13.41 -4.18 7.27
N MET A 238 -12.80 -5.11 6.54
CA MET A 238 -12.15 -6.31 7.13
C MET A 238 -11.06 -5.92 8.13
N LEU A 239 -10.16 -5.00 7.76
CA LEU A 239 -9.14 -4.48 8.68
C LEU A 239 -9.76 -3.80 9.90
N GLY A 240 -10.84 -3.03 9.73
CA GLY A 240 -11.57 -2.40 10.82
C GLY A 240 -12.10 -3.40 11.85
N VAL A 241 -12.70 -4.50 11.37
CA VAL A 241 -13.19 -5.60 12.23
C VAL A 241 -12.02 -6.29 12.91
N ALA A 242 -10.98 -6.67 12.15
CA ALA A 242 -9.82 -7.34 12.70
C ALA A 242 -9.13 -6.53 13.81
N ARG A 243 -9.03 -5.20 13.63
CA ARG A 243 -8.45 -4.29 14.61
C ARG A 243 -9.32 -4.06 15.84
N ALA A 244 -10.66 -4.13 15.69
CA ALA A 244 -11.57 -4.00 16.83
C ALA A 244 -11.56 -5.25 17.72
N VAL A 245 -11.39 -6.44 17.12
CA VAL A 245 -11.38 -7.72 17.82
C VAL A 245 -9.98 -8.07 18.36
N ALA A 246 -8.95 -7.97 17.52
CA ALA A 246 -7.63 -8.55 17.78
C ALA A 246 -6.57 -7.52 18.19
N ARG A 247 -6.99 -6.37 18.74
CA ARG A 247 -6.11 -5.24 19.07
C ARG A 247 -4.95 -5.65 19.99
N ARG A 248 -3.73 -5.23 19.61
CA ARG A 248 -2.45 -5.42 20.32
C ARG A 248 -2.44 -4.99 21.81
N PRO A 249 -1.46 -5.52 22.57
CA PRO A 249 -1.73 -6.44 23.68
C PRO A 249 -2.70 -5.84 24.70
N GLY A 250 -3.72 -6.63 25.05
CA GLY A 250 -4.79 -6.23 25.95
C GLY A 250 -6.19 -6.55 25.44
N SER A 251 -6.34 -7.05 24.20
CA SER A 251 -7.65 -7.56 23.77
C SER A 251 -8.11 -8.66 24.72
N PRO A 252 -9.29 -8.54 25.32
CA PRO A 252 -9.88 -9.61 26.12
C PRO A 252 -10.31 -10.80 25.26
N VAL A 253 -10.37 -10.66 23.94
CA VAL A 253 -10.72 -11.76 23.02
C VAL A 253 -9.52 -12.71 22.90
N VAL A 254 -9.72 -13.94 23.36
CA VAL A 254 -8.73 -15.02 23.33
C VAL A 254 -8.76 -15.73 21.98
N GLU A 255 -9.95 -16.01 21.46
CA GLU A 255 -10.16 -16.67 20.17
C GLU A 255 -11.32 -15.99 19.42
N ALA A 256 -11.21 -15.92 18.10
CA ALA A 256 -12.27 -15.50 17.21
C ALA A 256 -12.44 -16.58 16.13
N ASN A 257 -13.62 -17.17 16.03
CA ASN A 257 -13.93 -18.19 15.04
C ASN A 257 -14.99 -17.66 14.07
N LEU A 258 -14.80 -17.97 12.79
CA LEU A 258 -15.68 -17.55 11.71
C LEU A 258 -16.35 -18.76 11.08
N GLN A 259 -17.66 -18.67 10.86
CA GLN A 259 -18.41 -19.66 10.11
C GLN A 259 -19.28 -18.99 9.07
N MET A 260 -19.12 -19.39 7.80
CA MET A 260 -19.95 -18.91 6.71
C MET A 260 -21.18 -19.80 6.55
N GLY A 261 -22.36 -19.21 6.71
CA GLY A 261 -23.66 -19.83 6.45
C GLY A 261 -24.50 -18.97 5.51
N LYS A 262 -25.76 -18.71 5.88
CA LYS A 262 -26.57 -17.65 5.24
C LYS A 262 -26.06 -16.26 5.62
N HIS A 263 -25.58 -16.13 6.85
CA HIS A 263 -24.89 -14.98 7.40
C HIS A 263 -23.45 -15.40 7.74
N LEU A 264 -22.61 -14.43 8.07
CA LEU A 264 -21.29 -14.71 8.65
C LEU A 264 -21.43 -14.71 10.18
N ASP A 265 -21.17 -15.85 10.80
CA ASP A 265 -21.17 -15.98 12.26
C ASP A 265 -19.76 -15.71 12.80
N LEU A 266 -19.63 -14.71 13.67
CA LEU A 266 -18.40 -14.36 14.39
C LEU A 266 -18.56 -14.75 15.87
N MET A 267 -17.90 -15.84 16.26
CA MET A 267 -17.86 -16.30 17.65
C MET A 267 -16.62 -15.77 18.35
N LEU A 268 -16.81 -14.93 19.36
CA LEU A 268 -15.73 -14.38 20.19
C LEU A 268 -15.66 -15.13 21.51
N ARG A 269 -14.45 -15.54 21.89
CA ARG A 269 -14.20 -16.22 23.17
C ARG A 269 -13.38 -15.33 24.09
N SER A 270 -13.82 -15.20 25.34
CA SER A 270 -13.12 -14.39 26.33
C SER A 270 -13.26 -14.96 27.74
N GLN A 271 -12.28 -14.65 28.59
CA GLN A 271 -12.33 -14.90 30.03
C GLN A 271 -13.01 -13.76 30.81
N VAL A 272 -13.25 -12.61 30.18
CA VAL A 272 -13.86 -11.43 30.79
C VAL A 272 -15.02 -10.91 29.92
N PRO A 273 -15.94 -10.09 30.47
CA PRO A 273 -16.98 -9.44 29.67
C PRO A 273 -16.40 -8.58 28.54
N LEU A 274 -17.08 -8.56 27.38
CA LEU A 274 -16.65 -7.90 26.14
C LEU A 274 -17.48 -6.66 25.79
N ASP A 275 -18.14 -6.03 26.76
CA ASP A 275 -19.12 -4.95 26.47
C ASP A 275 -18.51 -3.78 25.67
N ALA A 276 -17.29 -3.36 26.02
CA ALA A 276 -16.60 -2.27 25.34
C ALA A 276 -16.13 -2.66 23.93
N GLU A 277 -15.66 -3.88 23.76
CA GLU A 277 -15.21 -4.46 22.50
C GLU A 277 -16.39 -4.62 21.53
N LEU A 278 -17.52 -5.13 22.02
CA LEU A 278 -18.75 -5.26 21.24
C LEU A 278 -19.25 -3.88 20.77
N TYR A 279 -19.23 -2.87 21.65
CA TYR A 279 -19.57 -1.50 21.28
C TYR A 279 -18.62 -0.94 20.21
N ALA A 280 -17.31 -1.14 20.36
CA ALA A 280 -16.31 -0.70 19.39
C ALA A 280 -16.44 -1.42 18.04
N LEU A 281 -16.95 -2.66 18.05
CA LEU A 281 -17.08 -3.55 16.90
C LEU A 281 -18.32 -3.24 16.04
N GLU A 282 -19.38 -2.63 16.60
CA GLU A 282 -20.62 -2.37 15.87
C GLU A 282 -20.41 -1.59 14.56
N ARG A 283 -19.59 -0.53 14.60
CA ARG A 283 -19.37 0.32 13.42
C ARG A 283 -18.56 -0.40 12.35
N PRO A 284 -17.42 -1.06 12.66
CA PRO A 284 -16.74 -1.94 11.71
C PRO A 284 -17.64 -3.02 11.10
N LEU A 285 -18.47 -3.70 11.90
CA LEU A 285 -19.37 -4.74 11.39
C LEU A 285 -20.39 -4.19 10.40
N ARG A 286 -21.09 -3.11 10.75
CA ARG A 286 -22.02 -2.45 9.82
C ARG A 286 -21.37 -2.08 8.50
N ARG A 287 -20.10 -1.67 8.50
CA ARG A 287 -19.36 -1.38 7.26
C ARG A 287 -19.07 -2.64 6.46
N LEU A 288 -18.69 -3.73 7.12
CA LEU A 288 -18.40 -5.00 6.48
C LEU A 288 -19.67 -5.64 5.91
N GLU A 289 -20.79 -5.60 6.63
CA GLU A 289 -22.11 -6.02 6.16
C GLU A 289 -22.50 -5.28 4.87
N ASN A 290 -22.37 -3.95 4.87
CA ASN A 290 -22.66 -3.13 3.69
C ASN A 290 -21.72 -3.43 2.51
N ALA A 291 -20.45 -3.74 2.77
CA ALA A 291 -19.47 -4.05 1.73
C ALA A 291 -19.70 -5.44 1.10
N LEU A 292 -20.09 -6.42 1.91
CA LEU A 292 -20.31 -7.82 1.49
C LEU A 292 -21.75 -8.09 1.05
N GLY A 293 -22.72 -7.29 1.49
CA GLY A 293 -24.14 -7.48 1.20
C GLY A 293 -24.78 -8.63 2.01
N ILE A 294 -24.21 -8.98 3.16
CA ILE A 294 -24.71 -10.03 4.06
C ILE A 294 -24.79 -9.50 5.50
N GLY A 295 -25.63 -10.11 6.34
CA GLY A 295 -25.63 -9.89 7.78
C GLY A 295 -24.45 -10.59 8.46
N ILE A 296 -23.98 -10.03 9.58
CA ILE A 296 -22.96 -10.65 10.42
C ILE A 296 -23.50 -10.79 11.84
N ASP A 297 -23.63 -12.03 12.30
CA ASP A 297 -24.11 -12.34 13.65
C ASP A 297 -22.91 -12.50 14.59
N VAL A 298 -22.94 -11.84 15.74
CA VAL A 298 -21.88 -11.92 16.76
C VAL A 298 -22.38 -12.65 17.98
N ALA A 299 -21.63 -13.68 18.39
CA ALA A 299 -21.88 -14.40 19.63
C ALA A 299 -20.64 -14.37 20.52
N VAL A 300 -20.85 -14.39 21.84
CA VAL A 300 -19.77 -14.42 22.83
C VAL A 300 -19.89 -15.69 23.66
N GLU A 301 -18.80 -16.44 23.72
CA GLU A 301 -18.65 -17.62 24.58
C GLU A 301 -17.66 -17.31 25.71
N ALA A 302 -18.14 -17.39 26.94
CA ALA A 302 -17.30 -17.21 28.13
C ALA A 302 -16.44 -18.47 28.35
N LEU A 303 -15.12 -18.29 28.39
CA LEU A 303 -14.19 -19.35 28.76
C LEU A 303 -14.05 -19.41 30.28
N PRO A 304 -13.98 -20.62 30.86
CA PRO A 304 -13.74 -20.77 32.29
C PRO A 304 -12.39 -20.15 32.69
N ASP A 305 -12.40 -19.46 33.82
CA ASP A 305 -11.24 -18.77 34.36
C ASP A 305 -10.21 -19.81 34.85
N ARG A 306 -9.11 -19.99 34.11
CA ARG A 306 -8.11 -21.04 34.39
C ARG A 306 -7.48 -20.90 35.77
N HIS A 307 -7.51 -19.70 36.38
CA HIS A 307 -6.96 -19.45 37.72
C HIS A 307 -7.81 -19.98 38.87
N LEU A 308 -9.11 -20.29 38.67
CA LEU A 308 -9.97 -20.85 39.71
C LEU A 308 -10.01 -22.38 39.71
N SER A 309 -9.61 -23.02 38.59
CA SER A 309 -9.57 -24.48 38.46
C SER A 309 -8.34 -25.17 39.07
N GLU A 310 -7.29 -24.42 39.44
CA GLU A 310 -6.12 -24.97 40.16
C GLU A 310 -6.22 -24.81 41.70
N LEU A 311 -7.31 -24.21 42.19
CA LEU A 311 -7.59 -23.98 43.62
C LEU A 311 -8.84 -24.73 44.13
N ALA A 312 -9.43 -25.60 43.32
CA ALA A 312 -10.57 -26.47 43.66
C ALA A 312 -10.17 -27.95 43.52
#